data_AF-A0A496C4F2-F1
#
_entry.id   AF-A0A496C4F2-F1
#
_cell.length_a   1.000
_cell.length_b   1.000
_cell.length_c   1.000
_cell.angle_alpha   90.00
_cell.angle_beta   90.00
_cell.angle_gamma   90.00
#
_symmetry.space_group_name_H-M   'P 1'
#
loop_
_entity.id
_entity.type
_entity.pdbx_description
1 polymer ?
#
loop_
_entity_poly.entity_id
_entity_poly.type
_entity_poly.pdbx_seq_one_letter_code
_entity_poly.pdbx_strand_id
1 'polypeptide(L)' 'MPYKNKNMLLRMIEIQNLVLEQKRHGITQRHVYETEVDPHYHISYSTFNRYLSYPAKQELKKQQQKENNEFANIK' A
#
# COMPACT_ATOMS: atom_id res chain seq x y z
N MET A 1 -6.36 12.54 2.42
CA MET A 1 -5.47 13.22 1.45
C MET A 1 -4.91 12.18 0.48
N PRO A 2 -4.87 12.46 -0.83
CA PRO A 2 -4.25 11.55 -1.77
C PRO A 2 -2.73 11.49 -1.55
N TYR A 3 -2.18 10.29 -1.42
CA TYR A 3 -0.75 10.10 -1.25
C TYR A 3 -0.04 10.27 -2.60
N LYS A 4 0.76 11.34 -2.71
CA LYS A 4 1.54 11.65 -3.93
C LYS A 4 2.86 10.87 -4.00
N ASN A 5 3.34 10.36 -2.86
CA ASN A 5 4.63 9.69 -2.79
C ASN A 5 4.51 8.22 -3.25
N LYS A 6 5.14 7.89 -4.38
CA LYS A 6 5.22 6.55 -4.95
C LYS A 6 5.69 5.50 -3.94
N ASN A 7 6.69 5.83 -3.10
CA ASN A 7 7.22 4.90 -2.09
C ASN A 7 6.19 4.61 -0.99
N MET A 8 5.36 5.59 -0.62
CA MET A 8 4.24 5.33 0.30
C MET A 8 3.20 4.42 -0.32
N LEU A 9 2.85 4.63 -1.59
CA LEU A 9 1.88 3.77 -2.29
C LEU A 9 2.39 2.34 -2.42
N LEU A 10 3.66 2.16 -2.74
CA LEU A 10 4.30 0.84 -2.79
C LEU A 10 4.28 0.15 -1.42
N ARG A 11 4.65 0.86 -0.36
CA ARG A 11 4.54 0.35 1.03
C ARG A 11 3.12 -0.07 1.39
N MET A 12 2.11 0.73 1.02
CA MET A 12 0.71 0.37 1.25
C MET A 12 0.32 -0.90 0.52
N ILE A 13 0.71 -1.04 -0.75
CA ILE A 13 0.44 -2.22 -1.57
C ILE A 13 1.11 -3.45 -0.99
N GLU A 14 2.34 -3.32 -0.51
CA GLU A 14 3.09 -4.39 0.16
C GLU A 14 2.34 -4.89 1.40
N ILE A 15 1.96 -3.98 2.32
CA ILE A 15 1.18 -4.32 3.51
C ILE A 15 -0.18 -4.94 3.14
N GLN A 16 -0.87 -4.41 2.13
CA GLN A 16 -2.14 -4.98 1.65
C GLN A 16 -1.96 -6.41 1.14
N ASN A 17 -0.92 -6.68 0.36
CA ASN A 17 -0.63 -8.02 -0.15
C ASN A 17 -0.28 -8.98 0.98
N LEU A 18 0.55 -8.55 1.94
CA LEU A 18 0.87 -9.33 3.14
C LEU A 18 -0.41 -9.78 3.87
N VAL A 19 -1.32 -8.84 4.15
CA VAL A 19 -2.59 -9.17 4.83
C VAL A 19 -3.44 -10.14 3.99
N LEU A 20 -3.49 -9.97 2.67
CA LEU A 20 -4.24 -10.86 1.79
C LEU A 20 -3.67 -12.29 1.81
N GLU A 21 -2.35 -12.45 1.76
CA GLU A 21 -1.71 -13.76 1.83
C GLU A 21 -1.96 -14.42 3.20
N GLN A 22 -1.72 -13.71 4.30
CA GLN A 22 -1.95 -14.24 5.65
C GLN A 22 -3.43 -14.60 5.89
N LYS A 23 -4.35 -13.81 5.35
CA LYS A 23 -5.79 -14.11 5.42
C LYS A 23 -6.15 -15.42 4.69
N ARG A 24 -5.46 -15.78 3.61
CA ARG A 24 -5.64 -17.10 2.95
C ARG A 24 -5.27 -18.26 3.87
N HIS A 25 -4.33 -18.04 4.79
CA HIS A 25 -3.96 -18.99 5.83
C HIS A 25 -4.84 -18.95 7.08
N GLY A 26 -5.93 -18.15 7.08
CA GLY A 26 -6.85 -18.03 8.21
C GLY A 26 -6.36 -17.10 9.32
N ILE A 27 -5.27 -16.37 9.10
CA ILE A 27 -4.69 -15.47 10.11
C ILE A 27 -5.46 -14.15 10.13
N THR A 28 -5.69 -13.63 11.34
CA THR A 28 -6.44 -12.38 11.53
C THR A 28 -5.59 -11.15 11.20
N GLN A 29 -6.24 -10.09 10.71
CA GLN A 29 -5.57 -8.83 10.40
C GLN A 29 -4.83 -8.23 11.62
N ARG A 30 -5.40 -8.41 12.82
CA ARG A 30 -4.78 -7.96 14.07
C ARG A 30 -3.47 -8.70 14.34
N HIS A 31 -3.46 -10.03 14.14
CA HIS A 31 -2.25 -10.82 14.31
C HIS A 31 -1.17 -10.39 13.32
N VAL A 32 -1.52 -10.22 12.03
CA VAL A 32 -0.58 -9.72 11.02
C VAL A 32 -0.03 -8.34 11.41
N TYR A 33 -0.87 -7.48 11.98
CA TYR A 33 -0.41 -6.18 12.46
C TYR A 33 0.65 -6.31 13.56
N GLU A 34 0.35 -7.11 14.59
CA GLU A 34 1.21 -7.28 15.77
C GLU A 34 2.52 -8.01 15.45
N THR A 35 2.50 -9.00 14.54
CA THR A 35 3.69 -9.84 14.25
C THR A 35 4.53 -9.34 13.09
N GLU A 36 3.89 -8.79 12.04
CA GLU A 36 4.59 -8.44 10.81
C GLU A 36 4.64 -6.92 10.58
N VAL A 37 3.55 -6.19 10.81
CA VAL A 37 3.48 -4.79 10.36
C VAL A 37 4.11 -3.83 11.35
N ASP A 38 3.75 -3.90 12.62
CA ASP A 38 4.27 -3.00 13.66
C ASP A 38 5.80 -3.09 13.81
N PRO A 39 6.40 -4.30 13.85
CA PRO A 39 7.85 -4.43 14.00
C PRO A 39 8.65 -3.95 12.78
N HIS A 40 8.10 -4.04 11.56
CA HIS A 40 8.83 -3.71 10.32
C HIS A 40 8.58 -2.29 9.82
N TYR A 41 7.36 -1.77 9.98
CA TYR A 41 6.97 -0.47 9.41
C TYR A 41 6.80 0.62 10.46
N HIS A 42 6.74 0.26 11.75
CA HIS A 42 6.57 1.19 12.88
C HIS A 42 5.40 2.16 12.66
N ILE A 43 4.25 1.62 12.22
CA ILE A 43 3.03 2.38 12.01
C ILE A 43 2.00 2.05 13.07
N SER A 44 1.22 3.05 13.48
CA SER A 44 0.09 2.83 14.37
C SER A 44 -0.96 1.91 13.73
N TYR A 45 -1.72 1.20 14.56
CA TYR A 45 -2.86 0.41 14.10
C TYR A 45 -3.89 1.23 13.29
N SER A 46 -4.10 2.49 13.67
CA SER A 46 -4.97 3.42 12.92
C SER A 46 -4.44 3.71 11.51
N THR A 47 -3.11 3.81 11.36
CA THR A 47 -2.46 3.99 10.06
C THR A 47 -2.52 2.72 9.23
N PHE A 48 -2.32 1.56 9.85
CA PHE A 48 -2.50 0.26 9.21
C PHE A 48 -3.91 0.10 8.63
N ASN A 49 -4.96 0.34 9.42
CA ASN A 49 -6.35 0.28 8.92
C ASN A 49 -6.59 1.26 7.77
N ARG A 50 -6.07 2.49 7.88
CA ARG A 50 -6.15 3.47 6.80
C ARG A 50 -5.48 2.96 5.52
N TYR A 51 -4.35 2.28 5.63
CA TYR A 51 -3.64 1.71 4.48
C TYR A 51 -4.45 0.58 3.85
N LEU A 52 -5.07 -0.30 4.64
CA LEU A 52 -5.90 -1.39 4.11
C LEU A 52 -7.11 -0.89 3.31
N SER A 53 -7.72 0.22 3.73
CA SER A 53 -8.88 0.80 3.03
C SER A 53 -8.49 1.72 1.86
N TYR A 54 -7.22 2.06 1.69
CA TYR A 54 -6.79 3.02 0.67
C TYR A 54 -6.60 2.34 -0.71
N PRO A 55 -7.11 2.91 -1.82
CA PRO A 55 -6.96 2.34 -3.16
C PRO A 55 -5.55 2.56 -3.77
N ALA A 56 -4.51 2.07 -3.09
CA ALA A 56 -3.11 2.33 -3.42
C ALA A 56 -2.72 1.84 -4.83
N LYS A 57 -3.17 0.63 -5.22
CA LYS A 57 -2.91 0.06 -6.56
C LYS A 57 -3.45 0.95 -7.69
N GLN A 58 -4.65 1.51 -7.50
CA GLN A 58 -5.27 2.38 -8.49
C GLN A 58 -4.54 3.73 -8.58
N GLU A 59 -4.16 4.30 -7.44
CA GLU A 59 -3.43 5.57 -7.38
C GLU A 59 -2.05 5.45 -8.05
N LEU A 60 -1.33 4.35 -7.80
CA LEU A 60 -0.04 4.09 -8.42
C LEU A 60 -0.17 3.95 -9.95
N LYS A 61 -1.19 3.23 -10.43
CA LYS A 61 -1.47 3.10 -11.87
C LYS A 61 -1.73 4.44 -12.53
N LYS A 62 -2.49 5.34 -11.87
CA LYS A 62 -2.74 6.70 -12.37
C LYS A 62 -1.44 7.52 -12.46
N GLN A 63 -0.54 7.39 -11.47
CA GLN A 63 0.76 8.08 -11.50
C GLN A 63 1.63 7.60 -12.66
N GLN A 64 1.74 6.27 -12.86
CA GLN A 64 2.50 5.69 -13.97
C GLN A 64 1.95 6.11 -15.34
N GLN A 65 0.62 6.19 -15.49
CA GLN A 65 0.01 6.66 -16.73
C GLN A 65 0.35 8.14 -17.02
N LYS A 66 0.37 8.99 -16.00
CA LYS A 66 0.78 10.39 -16.15
C LYS A 66 2.25 10.50 -16.54
N GLU A 67 3.13 9.81 -15.83
CA GLU A 67 4.56 9.74 -16.13
C GLU A 67 4.77 9.32 -17.61
N ASN A 68 4.15 8.22 -18.04
CA ASN A 68 4.27 7.73 -19.41
C ASN A 68 3.78 8.72 -20.48
N ASN A 69 2.68 9.42 -20.21
CA ASN A 69 2.15 10.44 -21.12
C ASN A 69 3.07 11.67 -21.20
N GLU A 70 3.69 12.08 -20.10
CA GLU A 70 4.67 13.17 -20.09
C GLU A 70 5.92 12.79 -20.90
N PHE A 71 6.45 11.58 -20.74
CA PHE A 71 7.59 11.09 -21.55
C PHE A 71 7.26 10.97 -23.04
N ALA A 72 6.02 10.62 -23.39
CA ALA A 72 5.59 10.51 -24.79
C ALA A 72 5.48 11.86 -25.51
N ASN A 73 5.20 12.96 -24.79
CA ASN A 73 5.07 14.31 -25.36
C ASN A 73 6.41 15.05 -25.53
N ILE A 74 7.51 14.51 -24.99
CA ILE A 74 8.86 15.10 -25.06
C ILE A 74 9.68 14.48 -26.22
N LYS A 75 9.24 13.35 -26.77
CA LYS A 75 9.85 12.68 -27.93
C LYS A 75 9.16 13.07 -29.23
#